data_AF-A0A1P8EHD3-F1
#
_entry.id   AF-A0A1P8EHD3-F1
#
_cell.length_a   1.000
_cell.length_b   1.000
_cell.length_c   1.000
_cell.angle_alpha   90.00
_cell.angle_beta   90.00
_cell.angle_gamma   90.00
#
_symmetry.space_group_name_H-M   'P 1'
#
loop_
_entity.id
_entity.type
_entity.pdbx_description
1 polymer ?
#
loop_
_entity_poly.entity_id
_entity_poly.type
_entity_poly.pdbx_seq_one_letter_code
_entity_poly.pdbx_strand_id
1 'polypeptide(L)'
;MARPKVQAIDVAQNLFWYDATAIYLKLNFDVKTDEEFSFFFHENLNIESDSQYFSKIKNGKVTLGNKWVERIREKLPNSIELHEHYIWSILKNIPKFKYETWYWIKKAPEYLKKYMASSYGEGALLNAEILNEIKNFHNLDSFGFLFLLYILAEQQHDLPMLNLIYDLILDSMEEISLLVGMERAHIFLFNIIKQNL
;
A
#
# COMPACT_ATOMS: atom_id res chain seq x y z
N MET A 1 -5.88 -10.72 -29.46
CA MET A 1 -4.90 -10.34 -28.41
C MET A 1 -5.45 -10.81 -27.07
N ALA A 2 -4.74 -11.69 -26.35
CA ALA A 2 -5.16 -12.11 -25.02
C ALA A 2 -5.10 -10.89 -24.08
N ARG A 3 -6.16 -10.64 -23.31
CA ARG A 3 -6.14 -9.57 -22.29
C ARG A 3 -5.03 -9.91 -21.28
N PRO A 4 -4.14 -8.96 -20.91
CA PRO A 4 -3.16 -9.21 -19.88
C PRO A 4 -3.87 -9.65 -18.59
N LYS A 5 -3.41 -10.75 -18.00
CA LYS A 5 -3.95 -11.28 -16.76
C LYS A 5 -3.62 -10.28 -15.65
N VAL A 6 -4.63 -9.73 -14.99
CA VAL A 6 -4.45 -8.83 -13.85
C VAL A 6 -3.67 -9.59 -12.76
N GLN A 7 -2.57 -9.01 -12.27
CA GLN A 7 -1.76 -9.66 -11.25
C GLN A 7 -2.44 -9.54 -9.87
N ALA A 8 -2.19 -10.48 -8.96
CA ALA A 8 -2.78 -10.47 -7.62
C ALA A 8 -2.47 -9.16 -6.87
N ILE A 9 -1.27 -8.60 -7.05
CA ILE A 9 -0.85 -7.32 -6.48
C ILE A 9 -1.64 -6.15 -7.04
N ASP A 10 -1.96 -6.15 -8.33
CA ASP A 10 -2.81 -5.11 -8.94
C ASP A 10 -4.23 -5.20 -8.38
N VAL A 11 -4.77 -6.41 -8.20
CA VAL A 11 -6.09 -6.58 -7.55
C VAL A 11 -6.06 -6.06 -6.12
N ALA A 12 -5.05 -6.41 -5.32
CA ALA A 12 -4.89 -5.94 -3.95
C ALA A 12 -4.88 -4.41 -3.85
N GLN A 13 -4.05 -3.77 -4.67
CA GLN A 13 -3.90 -2.32 -4.74
C GLN A 13 -5.23 -1.63 -5.07
N ASN A 14 -5.94 -2.13 -6.08
CA ASN A 14 -7.20 -1.52 -6.50
C ASN A 14 -8.34 -1.76 -5.50
N LEU A 15 -8.40 -2.92 -4.86
CA LEU A 15 -9.40 -3.21 -3.82
C LEU A 15 -9.18 -2.34 -2.58
N PHE A 16 -7.93 -2.24 -2.10
CA PHE A 16 -7.59 -1.40 -0.96
C PHE A 16 -7.99 0.06 -1.22
N TRP A 17 -7.58 0.60 -2.37
CA TRP A 17 -7.94 1.95 -2.78
C TRP A 17 -9.45 2.14 -2.82
N TYR A 18 -10.18 1.22 -3.46
CA TYR A 18 -11.62 1.33 -3.63
C TYR A 18 -12.33 1.33 -2.27
N ASP A 19 -12.03 0.38 -1.40
CA ASP A 19 -12.71 0.26 -0.10
C ASP A 19 -12.38 1.44 0.83
N ALA A 20 -11.11 1.85 0.90
CA ALA A 20 -10.72 3.02 1.70
C ALA A 20 -11.42 4.30 1.19
N THR A 21 -11.47 4.50 -0.13
CA THR A 21 -12.12 5.65 -0.74
C THR A 21 -13.63 5.60 -0.55
N ALA A 22 -14.26 4.43 -0.70
CA ALA A 22 -15.71 4.28 -0.58
C ALA A 22 -16.16 4.60 0.84
N ILE A 23 -15.40 4.16 1.86
CA ILE A 23 -15.72 4.46 3.25
C ILE A 23 -15.49 5.93 3.56
N TYR A 24 -14.40 6.53 3.07
CA TYR A 24 -14.18 7.96 3.18
C TYR A 24 -15.34 8.77 2.58
N LEU A 25 -15.79 8.43 1.37
CA LEU A 25 -16.90 9.11 0.72
C LEU A 25 -18.23 8.87 1.43
N LYS A 26 -18.46 7.69 1.98
CA LYS A 26 -19.64 7.39 2.81
C LYS A 26 -19.69 8.25 4.08
N LEU A 27 -18.54 8.43 4.74
CA LEU A 27 -18.45 9.17 6.00
C LEU A 27 -18.53 10.69 5.80
N ASN A 28 -18.08 11.21 4.65
CA ASN A 28 -17.89 12.65 4.44
C ASN A 28 -18.81 13.26 3.36
N PHE A 29 -19.37 12.45 2.46
CA PHE A 29 -20.10 12.91 1.28
C PHE A 29 -21.42 12.17 1.03
N ASP A 30 -21.89 11.35 1.98
CA ASP A 30 -23.12 10.52 1.90
C ASP A 30 -23.21 9.58 0.68
N VAL A 31 -22.06 9.23 0.09
CA VAL A 31 -21.96 8.28 -1.03
C VAL A 31 -22.04 6.85 -0.49
N LYS A 32 -23.13 6.13 -0.76
CA LYS A 32 -23.44 4.81 -0.17
C LYS A 32 -23.39 3.66 -1.15
N THR A 33 -23.60 3.91 -2.43
CA THR A 33 -23.71 2.88 -3.47
C THR A 33 -22.55 2.95 -4.46
N ASP A 34 -22.29 1.83 -5.15
CA ASP A 34 -21.28 1.78 -6.22
C ASP A 34 -21.65 2.75 -7.37
N GLU A 35 -22.95 2.96 -7.60
CA GLU A 35 -23.47 3.94 -8.57
C GLU A 35 -23.15 5.36 -8.12
N GLU A 36 -23.49 5.74 -6.88
CA GLU A 36 -23.16 7.06 -6.31
C GLU A 36 -21.66 7.31 -6.27
N PHE A 37 -20.84 6.29 -5.99
CA PHE A 37 -19.38 6.37 -6.06
C PHE A 37 -18.94 6.70 -7.48
N SER A 38 -19.52 6.04 -8.47
CA SER A 38 -19.27 6.33 -9.88
C SER A 38 -19.68 7.76 -10.21
N PHE A 39 -20.90 8.17 -9.85
CA PHE A 39 -21.43 9.52 -10.06
C PHE A 39 -20.55 10.60 -9.44
N PHE A 40 -20.04 10.34 -8.22
CA PHE A 40 -19.11 11.24 -7.54
C PHE A 40 -17.91 11.55 -8.43
N PHE A 41 -17.24 10.57 -9.02
CA PHE A 41 -16.12 10.84 -9.92
C PHE A 41 -16.56 11.29 -11.34
N HIS A 42 -17.80 11.00 -11.73
CA HIS A 42 -18.32 11.25 -13.07
C HIS A 42 -18.91 12.63 -13.35
N GLU A 43 -19.25 13.44 -12.34
CA GLU A 43 -20.26 14.52 -12.36
C GLU A 43 -20.25 15.56 -13.52
N ASN A 44 -19.33 15.51 -14.50
CA ASN A 44 -19.27 16.40 -15.66
C ASN A 44 -18.96 15.70 -17.00
N LEU A 45 -19.20 14.39 -17.16
CA LEU A 45 -18.85 13.65 -18.39
C LEU A 45 -19.99 12.79 -18.94
N ASN A 46 -20.30 12.96 -20.23
CA ASN A 46 -21.02 11.98 -21.06
C ASN A 46 -20.13 10.75 -21.31
N ILE A 47 -19.83 9.95 -20.29
CA ILE A 47 -19.22 8.63 -20.48
C ILE A 47 -20.36 7.62 -20.54
N GLU A 48 -20.83 7.37 -21.76
CA GLU A 48 -21.97 6.48 -22.07
C GLU A 48 -21.80 5.00 -21.68
N SER A 49 -20.77 4.57 -20.93
CA SER A 49 -20.45 3.13 -20.90
C SER A 49 -19.79 2.52 -19.66
N ASP A 50 -19.77 3.16 -18.49
CA ASP A 50 -19.09 2.51 -17.35
C ASP A 50 -19.68 2.74 -15.96
N SER A 51 -21.02 2.80 -15.85
CA SER A 51 -21.73 2.73 -14.55
C SER A 51 -21.31 1.53 -13.68
N GLN A 52 -20.73 0.50 -14.29
CA GLN A 52 -20.22 -0.70 -13.62
C GLN A 52 -18.69 -0.72 -13.45
N TYR A 53 -17.95 0.33 -13.83
CA TYR A 53 -16.48 0.33 -13.77
C TYR A 53 -15.95 0.02 -12.37
N PHE A 54 -16.44 0.76 -11.38
CA PHE A 54 -16.02 0.58 -9.99
C PHE A 54 -16.53 -0.72 -9.40
N SER A 55 -17.69 -1.21 -9.84
CA SER A 55 -18.14 -2.58 -9.51
C SER A 55 -17.20 -3.65 -10.08
N LYS A 56 -16.65 -3.45 -11.29
CA LYS A 56 -15.63 -4.34 -11.87
C LYS A 56 -14.31 -4.26 -11.07
N ILE A 57 -13.91 -3.08 -10.61
CA ILE A 57 -12.73 -2.89 -9.72
C ILE A 57 -12.93 -3.66 -8.41
N LYS A 58 -14.06 -3.46 -7.73
CA LYS A 58 -14.45 -4.13 -6.48
C LYS A 58 -14.45 -5.66 -6.59
N ASN A 59 -14.64 -6.18 -7.81
CA ASN A 59 -14.61 -7.61 -8.11
C ASN A 59 -13.27 -8.09 -8.68
N GLY A 60 -12.22 -7.25 -8.68
CA GLY A 60 -10.89 -7.58 -9.21
C GLY A 60 -10.85 -7.88 -10.71
N LYS A 61 -11.86 -7.44 -11.47
CA LYS A 61 -11.99 -7.73 -12.91
C LYS A 61 -11.21 -6.74 -13.79
N VAL A 62 -10.97 -5.54 -13.29
CA VAL A 62 -10.25 -4.46 -13.98
C VAL A 62 -9.42 -3.66 -12.97
N THR A 63 -8.41 -2.96 -13.48
CA THR A 63 -7.60 -2.00 -12.72
C THR A 63 -8.00 -0.58 -13.06
N LEU A 64 -7.65 0.38 -12.20
CA LEU A 64 -7.69 1.81 -12.50
C LEU A 64 -6.89 2.13 -13.77
N GLY A 65 -7.58 2.67 -14.78
CA GLY A 65 -6.99 3.17 -16.01
C GLY A 65 -6.59 4.64 -15.89
N ASN A 66 -5.65 5.11 -16.72
CA ASN A 66 -5.09 6.46 -16.64
C ASN A 66 -6.14 7.58 -16.58
N LYS A 67 -7.20 7.49 -17.40
CA LYS A 67 -8.30 8.46 -17.38
C LYS A 67 -8.97 8.59 -16.01
N TRP A 68 -9.12 7.47 -15.31
CA TRP A 68 -9.70 7.44 -13.98
C TRP A 68 -8.73 7.97 -12.92
N VAL A 69 -7.45 7.62 -13.04
CA VAL A 69 -6.39 8.14 -12.17
C VAL A 69 -6.34 9.68 -12.23
N GLU A 70 -6.31 10.26 -13.43
CA GLU A 70 -6.33 11.72 -13.62
C GLU A 70 -7.58 12.35 -12.98
N ARG A 71 -8.74 11.73 -13.20
CA ARG A 71 -10.01 12.24 -12.67
C ARG A 71 -10.09 12.19 -11.14
N ILE A 72 -9.67 11.09 -10.54
CA ILE A 72 -9.62 10.94 -9.08
C ILE A 72 -8.62 11.93 -8.51
N ARG A 73 -7.47 12.13 -9.17
CA ARG A 73 -6.47 13.11 -8.74
C ARG A 73 -7.01 14.54 -8.73
N GLU A 74 -7.87 14.91 -9.67
CA GLU A 74 -8.52 16.23 -9.68
C GLU A 74 -9.56 16.41 -8.56
N LYS A 75 -10.40 15.40 -8.31
CA LYS A 75 -11.54 15.53 -7.39
C LYS A 75 -11.21 15.14 -5.94
N LEU A 76 -10.32 14.16 -5.75
CA LEU A 76 -9.92 13.65 -4.44
C LEU A 76 -8.44 13.18 -4.45
N PRO A 77 -7.47 14.12 -4.44
CA PRO A 77 -6.04 13.81 -4.53
C PRO A 77 -5.56 12.77 -3.50
N ASN A 78 -5.97 12.92 -2.24
CA ASN A 78 -5.54 12.02 -1.17
C ASN A 78 -5.98 10.55 -1.39
N SER A 79 -7.07 10.33 -2.12
CA SER A 79 -7.51 8.98 -2.48
C SER A 79 -6.54 8.34 -3.47
N ILE A 80 -6.06 9.08 -4.48
CA ILE A 80 -5.12 8.51 -5.44
C ILE A 80 -3.73 8.26 -4.80
N GLU A 81 -3.34 9.04 -3.79
CA GLU A 81 -2.10 8.80 -3.04
C GLU A 81 -2.08 7.41 -2.37
N LEU A 82 -3.23 6.92 -1.90
CA LEU A 82 -3.36 5.54 -1.37
C LEU A 82 -3.13 4.48 -2.45
N HIS A 83 -3.61 4.73 -3.67
CA HIS A 83 -3.37 3.86 -4.81
C HIS A 83 -1.92 3.89 -5.25
N GLU A 84 -1.28 5.05 -5.24
CA GLU A 84 0.10 5.26 -5.69
C GLU A 84 1.14 5.05 -4.58
N HIS A 85 0.70 4.64 -3.39
CA HIS A 85 1.57 4.43 -2.24
C HIS A 85 2.76 3.52 -2.58
N TYR A 86 3.94 3.91 -2.11
CA TYR A 86 5.21 3.33 -2.52
C TYR A 86 5.30 1.81 -2.25
N ILE A 87 4.58 1.31 -1.24
CA ILE A 87 4.52 -0.12 -0.92
C ILE A 87 4.08 -0.98 -2.10
N TRP A 88 3.16 -0.49 -2.93
CA TRP A 88 2.68 -1.23 -4.09
C TRP A 88 3.78 -1.42 -5.13
N SER A 89 4.67 -0.43 -5.26
CA SER A 89 5.83 -0.51 -6.16
C SER A 89 6.87 -1.50 -5.64
N ILE A 90 7.12 -1.51 -4.33
CA ILE A 90 8.03 -2.46 -3.69
C ILE A 90 7.51 -3.89 -3.83
N LEU A 91 6.23 -4.13 -3.54
CA LEU A 91 5.64 -5.47 -3.62
C LEU A 91 5.55 -6.00 -5.06
N LYS A 92 5.43 -5.11 -6.06
CA LYS A 92 5.51 -5.48 -7.48
C LYS A 92 6.93 -5.86 -7.90
N ASN A 93 7.92 -5.15 -7.37
CA ASN A 93 9.32 -5.31 -7.75
C ASN A 93 10.20 -5.22 -6.50
N ILE A 94 10.33 -6.35 -5.80
CA ILE A 94 11.08 -6.42 -4.55
C ILE A 94 12.55 -6.09 -4.83
N PRO A 95 13.12 -5.07 -4.14
CA PRO A 95 14.53 -4.72 -4.23
C PRO A 95 15.43 -5.93 -3.99
N LYS A 96 16.32 -6.21 -4.94
CA LYS A 96 17.27 -7.33 -4.84
C LYS A 96 18.64 -6.87 -4.35
N PHE A 97 18.95 -5.60 -4.58
CA PHE A 97 20.24 -5.04 -4.22
C PHE A 97 20.09 -3.94 -3.16
N LYS A 98 21.11 -3.83 -2.29
CA LYS A 98 21.16 -2.84 -1.20
C LYS A 98 20.89 -1.41 -1.69
N TYR A 99 21.42 -1.01 -2.85
CA TYR A 99 21.19 0.33 -3.40
C TYR A 99 19.73 0.60 -3.77
N GLU A 100 18.98 -0.42 -4.19
CA GLU A 100 17.55 -0.33 -4.53
C GLU A 100 16.72 -0.18 -3.25
N THR A 101 17.04 -0.95 -2.21
CA THR A 101 16.42 -0.83 -0.89
C THR A 101 16.65 0.57 -0.31
N TRP A 102 17.88 1.07 -0.39
CA TRP A 102 18.21 2.43 0.06
C TRP A 102 17.52 3.52 -0.74
N TYR A 103 17.30 3.33 -2.05
CA TYR A 103 16.51 4.26 -2.85
C TYR A 103 15.09 4.41 -2.30
N TRP A 104 14.44 3.31 -1.95
CA TRP A 104 13.11 3.34 -1.36
C TRP A 104 13.09 3.92 0.05
N ILE A 105 14.07 3.58 0.89
CA ILE A 105 14.22 4.17 2.23
C ILE A 105 14.37 5.69 2.15
N LYS A 106 15.14 6.21 1.18
CA LYS A 106 15.28 7.65 0.92
C LYS A 106 14.01 8.32 0.39
N LYS A 107 13.03 7.55 -0.07
CA LYS A 107 11.72 8.03 -0.54
C LYS A 107 10.60 7.89 0.47
N ALA A 108 10.82 7.20 1.58
CA ALA A 108 9.86 7.11 2.68
C ALA A 108 9.48 8.52 3.22
N PRO A 109 8.42 8.65 4.02
CA PRO A 109 8.14 9.89 4.74
C PRO A 109 9.27 10.33 5.67
N GLU A 110 9.46 11.63 5.85
CA GLU A 110 10.52 12.20 6.71
C GLU A 110 10.45 11.71 8.16
N TYR A 111 9.24 11.52 8.69
CA TYR A 111 9.05 11.03 10.06
C TYR A 111 9.57 9.60 10.28
N LEU A 112 9.73 8.81 9.21
CA LEU A 112 10.35 7.48 9.25
C LEU A 112 11.85 7.54 8.95
N LYS A 113 12.29 8.44 8.06
CA LYS A 113 13.72 8.61 7.73
C LYS A 113 14.58 8.94 8.94
N LYS A 114 14.04 9.64 9.94
CA LYS A 114 14.77 9.96 11.17
C LYS A 114 15.37 8.72 11.84
N TYR A 115 14.69 7.57 11.76
CA TYR A 115 15.15 6.29 12.32
C TYR A 115 16.34 5.70 11.57
N MET A 116 16.53 6.09 10.31
CA MET A 116 17.74 5.74 9.55
C MET A 116 18.84 6.75 9.81
N ALA A 117 18.51 8.04 9.91
CA ALA A 117 19.47 9.11 10.21
C ALA A 117 20.14 8.94 11.58
N SER A 118 19.39 8.50 12.60
CA SER A 118 19.96 8.10 13.91
C SER A 118 20.83 6.85 13.82
N SER A 119 20.71 6.08 12.74
CA SER A 119 21.40 4.81 12.49
C SER A 119 22.58 4.95 11.50
N TYR A 120 22.91 6.17 11.05
CA TYR A 120 23.90 6.47 10.00
C TYR A 120 25.32 6.77 10.51
N GLY A 121 25.62 6.42 11.75
CA GLY A 121 27.00 6.12 12.16
C GLY A 121 27.26 4.63 11.91
N GLU A 122 28.42 4.27 11.36
CA GLU A 122 28.89 2.87 11.36
C GLU A 122 28.74 2.31 12.79
N GLY A 123 27.71 1.49 13.01
CA GLY A 123 27.46 0.85 14.31
C GLY A 123 26.21 1.26 15.08
N ALA A 124 25.36 2.17 14.59
CA ALA A 124 24.05 2.38 15.21
C ALA A 124 23.06 1.30 14.75
N LEU A 125 22.92 0.26 15.58
CA LEU A 125 22.06 -0.89 15.37
C LEU A 125 20.59 -0.46 15.44
N LEU A 126 19.82 -0.72 14.37
CA LEU A 126 18.37 -0.91 14.54
C LEU A 126 18.19 -1.87 15.70
N ASN A 127 17.30 -1.55 16.64
CA ASN A 127 17.04 -2.38 17.79
C ASN A 127 15.52 -2.54 17.95
N ALA A 128 15.11 -3.44 18.84
CA ALA A 128 13.70 -3.72 19.06
C ALA A 128 12.88 -2.48 19.47
N GLU A 129 13.47 -1.56 20.21
CA GLU A 129 12.79 -0.33 20.62
C GLU A 129 12.45 0.55 19.40
N ILE A 130 13.43 0.81 18.53
CA ILE A 130 13.23 1.59 17.30
C ILE A 130 12.21 0.94 16.37
N LEU A 131 12.28 -0.39 16.21
CA LEU A 131 11.34 -1.09 15.35
C LEU A 131 9.91 -1.06 15.90
N ASN A 132 9.73 -1.14 17.22
CA ASN A 132 8.44 -0.95 17.87
C ASN A 132 7.92 0.49 17.72
N GLU A 133 8.78 1.51 17.81
CA GLU A 133 8.38 2.88 17.52
C GLU A 133 7.87 3.05 16.09
N ILE A 134 8.56 2.44 15.11
CA ILE A 134 8.11 2.44 13.71
C ILE A 134 6.75 1.73 13.60
N LYS A 135 6.58 0.55 14.19
CA LYS A 135 5.32 -0.20 14.19
C LYS A 135 4.14 0.65 14.71
N ASN A 136 4.37 1.41 15.78
CA ASN A 136 3.34 2.17 16.49
C ASN A 136 2.76 3.38 15.73
N PHE A 137 3.20 3.64 14.48
CA PHE A 137 2.51 4.58 13.60
C PHE A 137 1.23 3.99 12.98
N HIS A 138 1.04 2.67 13.01
CA HIS A 138 -0.18 1.97 12.62
C HIS A 138 -0.73 2.37 11.23
N ASN A 139 0.16 2.60 10.27
CA ASN A 139 -0.21 3.08 8.94
C ASN A 139 0.57 2.38 7.81
N LEU A 140 0.14 2.57 6.57
CA LEU A 140 0.73 1.91 5.41
C LEU A 140 2.20 2.29 5.18
N ASP A 141 2.58 3.52 5.54
CA ASP A 141 3.96 3.99 5.47
C ASP A 141 4.85 3.19 6.44
N SER A 142 4.47 3.06 7.70
CA SER A 142 5.25 2.35 8.71
C SER A 142 5.40 0.87 8.38
N PHE A 143 4.34 0.25 7.91
CA PHE A 143 4.36 -1.11 7.41
C PHE A 143 5.30 -1.28 6.21
N GLY A 144 5.19 -0.41 5.22
CA GLY A 144 6.09 -0.45 4.06
C GLY A 144 7.55 -0.23 4.44
N PHE A 145 7.79 0.55 5.49
CA PHE A 145 9.12 0.80 6.01
C PHE A 145 9.69 -0.41 6.75
N LEU A 146 8.90 -1.07 7.61
CA LEU A 146 9.28 -2.35 8.22
C LEU A 146 9.62 -3.40 7.16
N PHE A 147 8.83 -3.48 6.08
CA PHE A 147 9.12 -4.39 4.97
C PHE A 147 10.45 -4.06 4.26
N LEU A 148 10.77 -2.78 4.06
CA LEU A 148 12.08 -2.37 3.54
C LEU A 148 13.23 -2.72 4.48
N LEU A 149 13.02 -2.59 5.80
CA LEU A 149 14.00 -2.98 6.80
C LEU A 149 14.23 -4.49 6.82
N TYR A 150 13.18 -5.30 6.63
CA TYR A 150 13.31 -6.75 6.47
C TYR A 150 14.20 -7.10 5.27
N ILE A 151 13.90 -6.54 4.10
CA ILE A 151 14.70 -6.74 2.88
C ILE A 151 16.16 -6.31 3.11
N LEU A 152 16.37 -5.19 3.81
CA LEU A 152 17.72 -4.71 4.12
C LEU A 152 18.48 -5.66 5.06
N ALA A 153 17.80 -6.21 6.07
CA ALA A 153 18.37 -7.19 7.00
C ALA A 153 18.70 -8.51 6.29
N GLU A 154 17.85 -8.94 5.35
CA GLU A 154 18.08 -10.12 4.50
C GLU A 154 19.35 -9.95 3.66
N GLN A 155 19.47 -8.80 2.99
CA GLN A 155 20.63 -8.45 2.17
C GLN A 155 21.94 -8.30 2.98
N GLN A 156 21.84 -8.17 4.31
CA GLN A 156 22.99 -8.10 5.23
C GLN A 156 23.24 -9.40 5.99
N HIS A 157 22.39 -10.41 5.81
CA HIS A 157 22.42 -11.68 6.56
C HIS A 157 22.31 -11.51 8.08
N ASP A 158 21.55 -10.51 8.55
CA ASP A 158 21.31 -10.25 9.97
C ASP A 158 20.10 -11.06 10.49
N LEU A 159 20.35 -12.32 10.85
CA LEU A 159 19.29 -13.27 11.28
C LEU A 159 18.50 -12.82 12.52
N PRO A 160 19.13 -12.30 13.60
CA PRO A 160 18.37 -11.77 14.74
C PRO A 160 17.43 -10.63 14.34
N MET A 161 17.90 -9.72 13.49
CA MET A 161 17.10 -8.59 13.00
C MET A 161 15.94 -9.05 12.11
N LEU A 162 16.19 -10.03 11.25
CA LEU A 162 15.17 -10.60 10.37
C LEU A 162 13.97 -11.14 11.15
N ASN A 163 14.22 -11.98 12.17
CA ASN A 163 13.14 -12.57 12.97
C ASN A 163 12.33 -11.50 13.71
N LEU A 164 13.03 -10.53 14.30
CA LEU A 164 12.40 -9.43 15.01
C LEU A 164 11.51 -8.58 14.10
N ILE A 165 11.99 -8.24 12.89
CA ILE A 165 11.20 -7.48 11.93
C ILE A 165 10.05 -8.33 11.38
N TYR A 166 10.25 -9.62 11.16
CA TYR A 166 9.21 -10.54 10.70
C TYR A 166 8.01 -10.56 11.64
N ASP A 167 8.24 -10.72 12.94
CA ASP A 167 7.16 -10.73 13.94
C ASP A 167 6.40 -9.40 13.94
N LEU A 168 7.13 -8.27 13.85
CA LEU A 168 6.51 -6.94 13.78
C LEU A 168 5.72 -6.72 12.49
N ILE A 169 6.18 -7.26 11.35
CA ILE A 169 5.44 -7.24 10.08
C ILE A 169 4.13 -8.01 10.23
N LEU A 170 4.15 -9.20 10.84
CA LEU A 170 2.93 -9.99 11.07
C LEU A 170 1.94 -9.27 11.98
N ASP A 171 2.43 -8.68 13.07
CA ASP A 171 1.60 -7.88 13.96
C ASP A 171 1.00 -6.66 13.24
N SER A 172 1.84 -5.89 12.52
CA SER A 172 1.37 -4.73 11.75
C SER A 172 0.37 -5.13 10.66
N MET A 173 0.53 -6.32 10.08
CA MET A 173 -0.41 -6.87 9.10
C MET A 173 -1.78 -7.11 9.73
N GLU A 174 -1.84 -7.67 10.94
CA GLU A 174 -3.09 -7.82 11.69
C GLU A 174 -3.74 -6.46 11.98
N GLU A 175 -2.97 -5.50 12.49
CA GLU A 175 -3.48 -4.14 12.75
C GLU A 175 -3.98 -3.44 11.48
N ILE A 176 -3.23 -3.57 10.38
CA ILE A 176 -3.62 -3.02 9.08
C ILE A 176 -4.86 -3.72 8.52
N SER A 177 -5.05 -5.01 8.77
CA SER A 177 -6.27 -5.72 8.35
C SER A 177 -7.52 -5.15 9.00
N LEU A 178 -7.38 -4.52 10.17
CA LEU A 178 -8.43 -3.81 10.89
C LEU A 178 -8.62 -2.35 10.42
N LEU A 179 -7.71 -1.82 9.58
CA LEU A 179 -7.88 -0.51 8.98
C LEU A 179 -9.01 -0.54 7.96
N VAL A 180 -9.80 0.53 8.00
CA VAL A 180 -10.86 0.84 7.05
C VAL A 180 -10.34 0.69 5.62
N GLY A 181 -10.90 -0.27 4.86
CA GLY A 181 -10.53 -0.54 3.47
C GLY A 181 -9.57 -1.71 3.23
N MET A 182 -8.99 -2.31 4.28
CA MET A 182 -8.07 -3.46 4.15
C MET A 182 -8.73 -4.82 4.33
N GLU A 183 -9.99 -4.88 4.73
CA GLU A 183 -10.66 -6.14 5.13
C GLU A 183 -10.66 -7.21 4.01
N ARG A 184 -10.47 -6.81 2.75
CA ARG A 184 -10.39 -7.74 1.60
C ARG A 184 -9.02 -7.71 0.92
N ALA A 185 -8.38 -6.54 0.87
CA ALA A 185 -7.07 -6.39 0.25
C ALA A 185 -5.96 -7.08 1.06
N HIS A 186 -6.11 -7.19 2.38
CA HIS A 186 -5.13 -7.84 3.25
C HIS A 186 -4.91 -9.30 2.85
N ILE A 187 -5.91 -10.04 2.37
CA ILE A 187 -5.75 -11.45 1.95
C ILE A 187 -4.72 -11.56 0.83
N PHE A 188 -4.80 -10.66 -0.16
CA PHE A 188 -3.87 -10.64 -1.28
C PHE A 188 -2.49 -10.15 -0.84
N LEU A 189 -2.44 -9.08 -0.05
CA LEU A 189 -1.20 -8.58 0.54
C LEU A 189 -0.48 -9.66 1.34
N PHE A 190 -1.19 -10.36 2.21
CA PHE A 190 -0.66 -11.39 3.08
C PHE A 190 -0.11 -12.57 2.26
N ASN A 191 -0.84 -12.99 1.23
CA ASN A 191 -0.36 -14.04 0.33
C ASN A 191 0.91 -13.62 -0.42
N ILE A 192 0.98 -12.38 -0.88
CA ILE A 192 2.16 -11.85 -1.58
C ILE A 192 3.34 -11.75 -0.61
N ILE A 193 3.14 -11.17 0.57
CA ILE A 193 4.17 -11.03 1.59
C ILE A 193 4.67 -12.40 2.03
N LYS A 194 3.80 -13.35 2.36
CA LYS A 194 4.19 -14.72 2.74
C LYS A 194 4.92 -15.50 1.64
N GLN A 195 4.73 -15.15 0.37
CA GLN A 195 5.50 -15.74 -0.73
C GLN A 195 6.91 -15.17 -0.86
N ASN A 196 7.17 -14.03 -0.23
CA ASN A 196 8.41 -13.26 -0.37
C ASN A 196 9.16 -13.03 0.95
N LEU A 197 8.59 -13.44 2.09
CA LEU A 197 9.28 -13.61 3.37
C LEU A 197 9.84 -15.04 3.43
#